data_AF-A0A7S0NS95-F1
#
_entry.id   AF-A0A7S0NS95-F1
#
_cell.length_a   1.000
_cell.length_b   1.000
_cell.length_c   1.000
_cell.angle_alpha   90.00
_cell.angle_beta   90.00
_cell.angle_gamma   90.00
#
_symmetry.space_group_name_H-M   'P 1'
#
loop_
_entity.id
_entity.type
_entity.pdbx_description
1 polymer ?
#
loop_
_entity_poly.entity_id
_entity_poly.type
_entity_poly.pdbx_seq_one_letter_code
_entity_poly.pdbx_strand_id
1 'polypeptide(L)'
;SSLGVGRLAFHRSAVRTYMGMVQAGDYVRVKYGLADTLTGDALGETVFDVGDVSLVVGKGGFIPGLHARLAEINAMNEQQAFELAPSECFGEADPRLGPVRVPRAQAPDGLTPGTMVKLSNGLKARVTEVDSEAVTIDANHPHAGKAFTLTVELASQPQPADIALEKAVFAGGCFWGLELAFQREPGVISTAVGYAQGQKSEPSYEQVCSGSTGHTEAVLVLFDPEVTNYNRLCELFWERLGDNRYLLNQVGNDQGTQYRHGIYPQSDSQMESALASLEAARKTSAGKKICTEIEPSETFWMAEDYHQQYLMKGGQDARKEAQETIRCYG
;
A
#
# COMPACT_ATOMS: atom_id res chain seq x y z
N SER A 1 -6.03 1.76 -65.23
CA SER A 1 -5.28 2.86 -64.58
C SER A 1 -6.20 3.54 -63.60
N SER A 2 -5.84 3.55 -62.30
CA SER A 2 -6.19 4.56 -61.25
C SER A 2 -7.68 4.93 -61.06
N LEU A 3 -8.33 5.01 -59.90
CA LEU A 3 -8.06 5.11 -58.45
C LEU A 3 -9.39 4.60 -57.80
N GLY A 4 -9.45 3.92 -56.65
CA GLY A 4 -9.00 4.37 -55.34
C GLY A 4 -10.01 5.33 -54.69
N VAL A 5 -11.04 4.82 -53.99
CA VAL A 5 -11.62 5.48 -52.79
C VAL A 5 -12.20 4.41 -51.85
N GLY A 6 -11.45 4.09 -50.80
CA GLY A 6 -11.98 3.36 -49.65
C GLY A 6 -12.95 4.26 -48.87
N ARG A 7 -14.13 3.73 -48.55
CA ARG A 7 -15.01 4.37 -47.56
C ARG A 7 -14.64 3.85 -46.18
N LEU A 8 -14.16 4.78 -45.35
CA LEU A 8 -14.05 4.66 -43.90
C LEU A 8 -15.32 4.04 -43.33
N ALA A 9 -15.21 2.84 -42.77
CA ALA A 9 -16.17 2.38 -41.79
C ALA A 9 -15.89 3.16 -40.50
N PHE A 10 -16.78 4.11 -40.19
CA PHE A 10 -16.85 4.71 -38.86
C PHE A 10 -17.08 3.57 -37.86
N HIS A 11 -16.03 3.14 -37.16
CA HIS A 11 -16.20 2.50 -35.87
C HIS A 11 -16.74 3.58 -34.93
N ARG A 12 -18.08 3.68 -34.88
CA ARG A 12 -18.75 4.27 -33.73
C ARG A 12 -18.29 3.43 -32.54
N SER A 13 -17.38 3.97 -31.76
CA SER A 13 -17.16 3.53 -30.38
C SER A 13 -18.54 3.42 -29.75
N ALA A 14 -18.96 2.19 -29.45
CA ALA A 14 -20.17 1.97 -28.71
C ALA A 14 -19.89 2.56 -27.32
N VAL A 15 -20.35 3.79 -27.11
CA VAL A 15 -20.52 4.35 -25.77
C VAL A 15 -21.49 3.40 -25.08
N ARG A 16 -20.95 2.46 -24.31
CA ARG A 16 -21.74 1.53 -23.52
C ARG A 16 -22.19 2.34 -22.31
N THR A 17 -23.40 2.87 -22.40
CA THR A 17 -24.08 3.61 -21.34
C THR A 17 -24.12 2.76 -20.08
N TYR A 18 -23.25 3.07 -19.12
CA TYR A 18 -23.42 2.65 -17.74
C TYR A 18 -24.11 3.82 -17.02
N MET A 19 -25.32 3.58 -16.52
CA MET A 19 -26.10 4.54 -15.70
C MET A 19 -26.01 4.18 -14.21
N GLY A 20 -24.93 3.55 -13.78
CA GLY A 20 -24.73 3.18 -12.38
C GLY A 20 -23.90 4.22 -11.64
N MET A 21 -24.23 4.42 -10.37
CA MET A 21 -23.40 5.14 -9.42
C MET A 21 -22.28 4.22 -8.93
N VAL A 22 -21.10 4.76 -8.68
CA VAL A 22 -20.01 4.03 -8.03
C VAL A 22 -20.46 3.59 -6.63
N GLN A 23 -20.24 2.33 -6.27
CA GLN A 23 -20.64 1.76 -4.97
C GLN A 23 -19.44 1.34 -4.14
N ALA A 24 -19.62 1.29 -2.82
CA ALA A 24 -18.61 0.70 -1.94
C ALA A 24 -18.40 -0.78 -2.30
N GLY A 25 -17.14 -1.19 -2.42
CA GLY A 25 -16.74 -2.51 -2.92
C GLY A 25 -16.48 -2.58 -4.42
N ASP A 26 -16.78 -1.53 -5.18
CA ASP A 26 -16.39 -1.47 -6.59
C ASP A 26 -14.90 -1.22 -6.75
N TYR A 27 -14.30 -1.94 -7.68
CA TYR A 27 -13.03 -1.64 -8.30
C TYR A 27 -13.21 -0.54 -9.35
N VAL A 28 -12.43 0.54 -9.23
CA VAL A 28 -12.41 1.66 -10.18
C VAL A 28 -10.97 2.09 -10.49
N ARG A 29 -10.76 2.56 -11.71
CA ARG A 29 -9.58 3.36 -12.09
C ARG A 29 -9.98 4.82 -12.16
N VAL A 30 -9.24 5.69 -11.50
CA VAL A 30 -9.47 7.13 -11.50
C VAL A 30 -8.19 7.88 -11.77
N LYS A 31 -8.32 9.05 -12.40
CA LYS A 31 -7.28 10.07 -12.39
C LYS A 31 -7.65 11.11 -11.37
N TYR A 32 -6.89 11.26 -10.31
CA TYR A 32 -7.21 12.26 -9.28
C TYR A 32 -6.01 13.09 -8.86
N GLY A 33 -6.28 14.29 -8.37
CA GLY A 33 -5.28 15.20 -7.82
C GLY A 33 -5.84 16.00 -6.66
N LEU A 34 -4.96 16.47 -5.79
CA LEU A 34 -5.30 17.34 -4.67
C LEU A 34 -4.54 18.65 -4.80
N ALA A 35 -5.20 19.77 -4.55
CA ALA A 35 -4.56 21.08 -4.45
C ALA A 35 -4.99 21.78 -3.16
N ASP A 36 -4.05 22.44 -2.46
CA ASP A 36 -4.35 23.23 -1.27
C ASP A 36 -5.34 24.35 -1.65
N THR A 37 -6.47 24.46 -0.96
CA THR A 37 -7.50 25.45 -1.34
C THR A 37 -7.05 26.90 -1.13
N LEU A 38 -6.07 27.14 -0.26
CA LEU A 38 -5.56 28.47 0.02
C LEU A 38 -4.46 28.89 -0.95
N THR A 39 -3.52 27.99 -1.26
CA THR A 39 -2.37 28.33 -2.12
C THR A 39 -2.57 27.94 -3.58
N GLY A 40 -3.46 26.99 -3.87
CA GLY A 40 -3.62 26.37 -5.19
C GLY A 40 -2.50 25.38 -5.54
N ASP A 41 -1.56 25.14 -4.63
CA ASP A 41 -0.44 24.23 -4.88
C ASP A 41 -0.94 22.79 -4.91
N ALA A 42 -0.63 22.08 -5.99
CA ALA A 42 -0.88 20.65 -6.07
C ALA A 42 -0.05 19.91 -5.02
N LEU A 43 -0.67 18.98 -4.29
CA LEU A 43 0.08 17.98 -3.55
C LEU A 43 0.79 17.08 -4.56
N GLY A 44 2.11 17.02 -4.46
CA GLY A 44 2.88 15.98 -5.13
C GLY A 44 2.56 14.59 -4.58
N GLU A 45 3.03 13.56 -5.28
CA GLU A 45 2.81 12.12 -5.01
C GLU A 45 3.21 11.62 -3.61
N THR A 46 3.80 12.48 -2.77
CA THR A 46 4.56 12.10 -1.58
C THR A 46 3.74 11.65 -0.37
N VAL A 47 2.42 11.54 -0.45
CA VAL A 47 1.58 11.12 0.70
C VAL A 47 0.56 10.02 0.35
N PHE A 48 0.07 10.01 -0.88
CA PHE A 48 -0.72 8.95 -1.51
C PHE A 48 -0.40 8.99 -3.02
N ASP A 49 -0.55 7.86 -3.72
CA ASP A 49 -0.49 7.84 -5.18
C ASP A 49 -1.54 8.84 -5.71
N VAL A 50 -1.14 10.02 -6.18
CA VAL A 50 -2.01 10.92 -6.98
C VAL A 50 -1.71 10.67 -8.46
N GLY A 51 -2.64 11.03 -9.33
CA GLY A 51 -2.58 10.72 -10.76
C GLY A 51 -3.48 9.55 -11.11
N ASP A 52 -3.01 8.66 -11.98
CA ASP A 52 -3.75 7.47 -12.44
C ASP A 52 -3.62 6.35 -11.41
N VAL A 53 -4.72 6.07 -10.71
CA VAL A 53 -4.75 5.08 -9.64
C VAL A 53 -5.93 4.13 -9.77
N SER A 54 -5.70 2.96 -9.21
CA SER A 54 -6.65 1.86 -9.12
C SER A 54 -6.99 1.63 -7.66
N LEU A 55 -8.28 1.59 -7.29
CA LEU A 55 -8.70 1.42 -5.90
C LEU A 55 -10.02 0.65 -5.77
N VAL A 56 -10.26 0.10 -4.60
CA VAL A 56 -11.57 -0.43 -4.21
C VAL A 56 -12.29 0.59 -3.34
N VAL A 57 -13.47 1.02 -3.76
CA VAL A 57 -14.23 2.09 -3.11
C VAL A 57 -14.61 1.67 -1.69
N GLY A 58 -14.33 2.52 -0.70
CA GLY A 58 -14.57 2.23 0.71
C GLY A 58 -13.55 1.28 1.35
N LYS A 59 -12.44 0.94 0.68
CA LYS A 59 -11.28 0.26 1.27
C LYS A 59 -10.17 1.29 1.52
N GLY A 60 -9.43 1.14 2.63
CA GLY A 60 -8.38 2.09 3.03
C GLY A 60 -7.22 2.18 2.03
N GLY A 61 -6.30 3.12 2.26
CA GLY A 61 -5.13 3.34 1.41
C GLY A 61 -5.19 4.61 0.56
N PHE A 62 -6.31 5.33 0.57
CA PHE A 62 -6.46 6.67 -0.02
C PHE A 62 -7.18 7.61 0.95
N ILE A 63 -7.18 8.91 0.64
CA ILE A 63 -7.86 9.92 1.47
C ILE A 63 -9.38 9.64 1.57
N PRO A 64 -10.00 9.76 2.76
CA PRO A 64 -11.43 9.47 2.95
C PRO A 64 -12.35 10.23 1.99
N GLY A 65 -12.02 11.49 1.71
CA GLY A 65 -12.77 12.35 0.80
C GLY A 65 -12.82 11.80 -0.62
N LEU A 66 -11.76 11.15 -1.12
CA LEU A 66 -11.81 10.51 -2.43
C LEU A 66 -12.90 9.43 -2.47
N HIS A 67 -12.91 8.52 -1.49
CA HIS A 67 -13.92 7.45 -1.45
C HIS A 67 -15.35 8.00 -1.34
N ALA A 68 -15.55 9.04 -0.53
CA ALA A 68 -16.85 9.68 -0.40
C ALA A 68 -17.33 10.28 -1.72
N ARG A 69 -16.46 11.02 -2.44
CA ARG A 69 -16.82 11.71 -3.69
C ARG A 69 -16.95 10.78 -4.88
N LEU A 70 -16.30 9.62 -4.91
CA LEU A 70 -16.48 8.64 -5.99
C LEU A 70 -17.95 8.23 -6.14
N ALA A 71 -18.69 8.09 -5.04
CA ALA A 71 -20.12 7.75 -5.07
C ALA A 71 -21.00 8.85 -5.70
N GLU A 72 -20.49 10.08 -5.80
CA GLU A 72 -21.19 11.22 -6.40
C GLU A 72 -20.93 11.34 -7.91
N ILE A 73 -19.89 10.66 -8.43
CA ILE A 73 -19.54 10.68 -9.85
C ILE A 73 -20.61 9.96 -10.66
N ASN A 74 -21.20 10.67 -11.61
CA ASN A 74 -22.25 10.18 -12.51
C ASN A 74 -21.84 10.17 -14.00
N ALA A 75 -20.61 10.56 -14.31
CA ALA A 75 -20.08 10.66 -15.67
C ALA A 75 -18.66 10.07 -15.73
N MET A 76 -18.41 9.26 -16.77
CA MET A 76 -17.08 8.70 -17.05
C MET A 76 -16.26 9.65 -17.92
N ASN A 77 -14.93 9.65 -17.73
CA ASN A 77 -13.98 10.46 -18.49
C ASN A 77 -14.30 11.98 -18.45
N GLU A 78 -14.98 12.43 -17.40
CA GLU A 78 -15.24 13.84 -17.13
C GLU A 78 -14.64 14.18 -15.77
N GLN A 79 -13.77 15.19 -15.75
CA GLN A 79 -13.14 15.65 -14.52
C GLN A 79 -14.15 16.44 -13.68
N GLN A 80 -14.24 16.09 -12.41
CA GLN A 80 -15.09 16.74 -11.42
C GLN A 80 -14.22 17.27 -10.28
N ALA A 81 -14.65 18.37 -9.66
CA ALA A 81 -13.91 19.02 -8.59
C ALA A 81 -14.77 19.14 -7.33
N PHE A 82 -14.18 18.85 -6.18
CA PHE A 82 -14.83 18.89 -4.87
C PHE A 82 -13.93 19.57 -3.85
N GLU A 83 -14.50 20.41 -3.00
CA GLU A 83 -13.80 20.89 -1.80
C GLU A 83 -13.91 19.84 -0.70
N LEU A 84 -12.77 19.50 -0.11
CA LEU A 84 -12.64 18.55 0.99
C LEU A 84 -12.20 19.27 2.25
N ALA A 85 -12.93 19.05 3.34
CA ALA A 85 -12.54 19.52 4.66
C ALA A 85 -11.27 18.81 5.16
N PRO A 86 -10.55 19.36 6.16
CA PRO A 86 -9.37 18.70 6.73
C PRO A 86 -9.64 17.26 7.18
N SER A 87 -10.79 17.02 7.82
CA SER A 87 -11.24 15.69 8.26
C SER A 87 -11.48 14.68 7.13
N GLU A 88 -11.71 15.13 5.89
CA GLU A 88 -11.83 14.30 4.70
C GLU A 88 -10.47 14.02 4.03
N CYS A 89 -9.40 14.68 4.47
CA CYS A 89 -8.06 14.57 3.90
C CYS A 89 -7.05 14.02 4.93
N PHE A 90 -6.32 14.91 5.62
CA PHE A 90 -5.21 14.58 6.51
C PHE A 90 -5.54 14.76 7.99
N GLY A 91 -6.82 14.94 8.32
CA GLY A 91 -7.33 15.16 9.67
C GLY A 91 -7.23 16.61 10.13
N GLU A 92 -7.88 16.89 11.26
CA GLU A 92 -7.74 18.16 11.97
C GLU A 92 -6.36 18.28 12.61
N ALA A 93 -5.83 19.50 12.69
CA ALA A 93 -4.60 19.76 13.44
C ALA A 93 -4.87 19.58 14.94
N ASP A 94 -4.06 18.76 15.62
CA ASP A 94 -4.15 18.57 17.05
C ASP A 94 -3.20 19.56 17.76
N PRO A 95 -3.71 20.54 18.51
CA PRO A 95 -2.87 21.52 19.20
C PRO A 95 -1.96 20.89 20.27
N ARG A 96 -2.23 19.66 20.70
CA ARG A 96 -1.38 18.91 21.64
C ARG A 96 -0.13 18.34 20.97
N LEU A 97 -0.13 18.20 19.64
CA LEU A 97 0.98 17.65 18.85
C LEU A 97 1.91 18.73 18.31
N GLY A 98 1.50 19.99 18.34
CA GLY A 98 2.33 21.13 17.98
C GLY A 98 1.57 22.21 17.21
N PRO A 99 2.28 23.28 16.81
CA PRO A 99 3.72 23.49 17.00
C PRO A 99 4.13 23.78 18.46
N VAL A 100 5.26 23.23 18.91
CA VAL A 100 5.84 23.44 20.25
C VAL A 100 7.23 24.04 20.13
N ARG A 101 7.50 25.17 20.80
CA ARG A 101 8.84 25.78 20.89
C ARG A 101 9.64 25.12 22.01
N VAL A 102 10.76 24.51 21.66
CA VAL A 102 11.71 23.87 22.59
C VAL A 102 12.95 24.76 22.72
N PRO A 103 13.35 25.18 23.94
CA PRO A 103 14.54 26.01 24.12
C PRO A 103 15.79 25.34 23.54
N ARG A 104 16.67 26.14 22.91
CA ARG A 104 17.87 25.62 22.21
C ARG A 104 18.76 24.76 23.12
N ALA A 105 18.85 25.10 24.41
CA ALA A 105 19.60 24.35 25.42
C ALA A 105 19.09 22.91 25.65
N GLN A 106 17.86 22.59 25.22
CA GLN A 106 17.23 21.27 25.36
C GLN A 106 17.14 20.53 24.02
N ALA A 107 17.53 21.16 22.92
CA ALA A 107 17.44 20.59 21.58
C ALA A 107 18.85 20.16 21.10
N PRO A 108 18.97 18.98 20.45
CA PRO A 108 20.23 18.56 19.83
C PRO A 108 20.80 19.60 18.87
N ASP A 109 22.12 19.62 18.70
CA ASP A 109 22.78 20.46 17.72
C ASP A 109 22.59 19.97 16.28
N GLY A 110 22.71 20.90 15.32
CA GLY A 110 22.64 20.59 13.89
C GLY A 110 21.24 20.32 13.33
N LEU A 111 20.18 20.62 14.09
CA LEU A 111 18.80 20.52 13.59
C LEU A 111 18.52 21.61 12.54
N THR A 112 17.80 21.23 11.49
CA THR A 112 17.32 22.13 10.43
C THR A 112 15.82 21.90 10.19
N PRO A 113 15.08 22.87 9.64
CA PRO A 113 13.71 22.63 9.19
C PRO A 113 13.60 21.39 8.30
N GLY A 114 12.60 20.56 8.55
CA GLY A 114 12.41 19.25 7.90
C GLY A 114 13.04 18.06 8.62
N THR A 115 13.97 18.28 9.57
CA THR A 115 14.55 17.16 10.34
C THR A 115 13.48 16.46 11.17
N MET A 116 13.41 15.12 11.06
CA MET A 116 12.57 14.30 11.94
C MET A 116 13.32 13.97 13.23
N VAL A 117 12.71 14.28 14.37
CA VAL A 117 13.24 13.99 15.70
C VAL A 117 12.31 13.05 16.45
N LYS A 118 12.87 12.21 17.33
CA LYS A 118 12.08 11.36 18.24
C LYS A 118 12.01 12.02 19.61
N LEU A 119 10.80 12.24 20.10
CA LEU A 119 10.51 12.81 21.40
C LEU A 119 10.65 11.75 22.50
N SER A 120 10.81 12.20 23.74
CA SER A 120 10.97 11.33 24.93
C SER A 120 9.77 10.41 25.18
N ASN A 121 8.58 10.82 24.75
CA ASN A 121 7.36 10.01 24.79
C ASN A 121 7.26 9.01 23.60
N GLY A 122 8.27 8.94 22.75
CA GLY A 122 8.33 8.03 21.61
C GLY A 122 7.73 8.57 20.31
N LEU A 123 7.02 9.71 20.34
CA LEU A 123 6.47 10.33 19.13
C LEU A 123 7.57 10.84 18.22
N LYS A 124 7.32 10.81 16.91
CA LYS A 124 8.17 11.50 15.93
C LYS A 124 7.59 12.89 15.68
N ALA A 125 8.44 13.92 15.68
CA ALA A 125 8.06 15.28 15.35
C ALA A 125 9.01 15.83 14.29
N ARG A 126 8.49 16.71 13.43
CA ARG A 126 9.27 17.43 12.43
C ARG A 126 9.72 18.76 13.01
N VAL A 127 10.98 19.10 12.84
CA VAL A 127 11.48 20.45 13.08
C VAL A 127 10.88 21.36 12.00
N THR A 128 10.11 22.37 12.40
CA THR A 128 9.47 23.32 11.47
C THR A 128 10.25 24.63 11.37
N GLU A 129 10.92 25.03 12.44
CA GLU A 129 11.70 26.26 12.52
C GLU A 129 12.88 26.09 13.49
N VAL A 130 13.99 26.76 13.20
CA VAL A 130 15.18 26.81 14.07
C VAL A 130 15.65 28.25 14.12
N ASP A 131 15.72 28.81 15.32
CA ASP A 131 16.29 30.13 15.59
C ASP A 131 17.37 30.05 16.70
N SER A 132 17.95 31.19 17.06
CA SER A 132 19.02 31.25 18.06
C SER A 132 18.58 30.87 19.48
N GLU A 133 17.29 30.97 19.79
CA GLU A 133 16.74 30.76 21.13
C GLU A 133 15.98 29.44 21.28
N ALA A 134 15.39 28.92 20.19
CA ALA A 134 14.55 27.75 20.21
C ALA A 134 14.54 26.96 18.89
N VAL A 135 14.07 25.73 19.01
CA VAL A 135 13.68 24.85 17.89
C VAL A 135 12.18 24.61 18.00
N THR A 136 11.43 24.90 16.94
CA THR A 136 10.00 24.59 16.87
C THR A 136 9.83 23.20 16.26
N ILE A 137 9.07 22.34 16.95
CA ILE A 137 8.73 20.99 16.51
C ILE A 137 7.22 20.82 16.35
N ASP A 138 6.80 20.00 15.41
CA ASP A 138 5.40 19.65 15.19
C ASP A 138 5.27 18.16 14.87
N ALA A 139 4.48 17.47 15.69
CA ALA A 139 4.16 16.05 15.51
C ALA A 139 2.89 15.82 14.69
N ASN A 140 2.19 16.88 14.26
CA ASN A 140 1.10 16.74 13.30
C ASN A 140 1.59 16.28 11.92
N HIS A 141 0.68 15.67 11.15
CA HIS A 141 0.90 15.49 9.72
C HIS A 141 1.14 16.87 9.05
N PRO A 142 2.08 17.02 8.11
CA PRO A 142 2.40 18.34 7.52
C PRO A 142 1.23 19.02 6.79
N HIS A 143 0.18 18.26 6.48
CA HIS A 143 -1.05 18.75 5.87
C HIS A 143 -2.27 18.73 6.80
N ALA A 144 -2.12 18.42 8.09
CA ALA A 144 -3.23 18.43 9.04
C ALA A 144 -3.84 19.85 9.17
N GLY A 145 -5.16 19.92 9.29
CA GLY A 145 -5.91 21.18 9.40
C GLY A 145 -6.07 21.95 8.08
N LYS A 146 -5.54 21.44 6.96
CA LYS A 146 -5.68 22.05 5.64
C LYS A 146 -6.86 21.46 4.87
N ALA A 147 -7.56 22.32 4.13
CA ALA A 147 -8.60 21.91 3.18
C ALA A 147 -7.99 21.76 1.77
N PHE A 148 -8.59 20.90 0.95
CA PHE A 148 -8.07 20.59 -0.39
C PHE A 148 -9.17 20.61 -1.44
N THR A 149 -8.83 21.03 -2.65
CA THR A 149 -9.63 20.78 -3.85
C THR A 149 -9.21 19.42 -4.41
N LEU A 150 -10.13 18.46 -4.36
CA LEU A 150 -10.02 17.20 -5.09
C LEU A 150 -10.45 17.43 -6.52
N THR A 151 -9.62 17.02 -7.48
CA THR A 151 -10.03 16.79 -8.87
C THR A 151 -10.04 15.30 -9.12
N VAL A 152 -11.08 14.77 -9.75
CA VAL A 152 -11.22 13.32 -10.00
C VAL A 152 -11.93 13.07 -11.32
N GLU A 153 -11.41 12.14 -12.11
CA GLU A 153 -11.99 11.64 -13.36
C GLU A 153 -12.08 10.11 -13.25
N LEU A 154 -13.28 9.56 -13.45
CA LEU A 154 -13.46 8.11 -13.50
C LEU A 154 -13.02 7.56 -14.86
N ALA A 155 -11.92 6.80 -14.88
CA ALA A 155 -11.24 6.32 -16.07
C ALA A 155 -11.67 4.90 -16.51
N SER A 156 -12.35 4.13 -15.64
CA SER A 156 -12.91 2.82 -15.98
C SER A 156 -14.35 2.65 -15.52
N GLN A 157 -15.07 1.70 -16.13
CA GLN A 157 -16.36 1.30 -15.58
C GLN A 157 -16.16 0.67 -14.21
N PRO A 158 -16.97 1.03 -13.19
CA PRO A 158 -16.95 0.36 -11.90
C PRO A 158 -17.31 -1.12 -12.07
N GLN A 159 -16.58 -1.99 -11.38
CA GLN A 159 -16.84 -3.43 -11.38
C GLN A 159 -16.75 -3.96 -9.95
N PRO A 160 -17.57 -4.92 -9.52
CA PRO A 160 -17.40 -5.56 -8.21
C PRO A 160 -15.99 -6.13 -8.07
N ALA A 161 -15.28 -5.73 -6.99
CA ALA A 161 -13.87 -6.10 -6.82
C ALA A 161 -13.63 -7.61 -6.70
N ASP A 162 -14.61 -8.35 -6.19
CA ASP A 162 -14.59 -9.82 -6.08
C ASP A 162 -14.64 -10.54 -7.43
N ILE A 163 -15.07 -9.85 -8.49
CA ILE A 163 -15.08 -10.36 -9.86
C ILE A 163 -13.82 -9.92 -10.62
N ALA A 164 -13.37 -8.69 -10.40
CA ALA A 164 -12.32 -8.08 -11.21
C ALA A 164 -10.89 -8.32 -10.72
N LEU A 165 -10.70 -8.56 -9.41
CA LEU A 165 -9.38 -8.61 -8.77
C LEU A 165 -9.07 -10.01 -8.24
N GLU A 166 -7.78 -10.33 -8.19
CA GLU A 166 -7.29 -11.58 -7.63
C GLU A 166 -6.62 -11.37 -6.27
N LYS A 167 -6.70 -12.40 -5.42
CA LYS A 167 -6.05 -12.44 -4.11
C LYS A 167 -4.83 -13.36 -4.15
N ALA A 168 -3.77 -12.97 -3.45
CA ALA A 168 -2.58 -13.78 -3.23
C ALA A 168 -2.13 -13.63 -1.77
N VAL A 169 -1.55 -14.68 -1.19
CA VAL A 169 -1.02 -14.64 0.19
C VAL A 169 0.44 -15.10 0.20
N PHE A 170 1.30 -14.32 0.85
CA PHE A 170 2.73 -14.59 0.95
C PHE A 170 3.21 -14.40 2.39
N ALA A 171 4.15 -15.23 2.85
CA ALA A 171 4.87 -15.07 4.11
C ALA A 171 6.37 -14.99 3.83
N GLY A 172 7.05 -14.02 4.42
CA GLY A 172 8.46 -13.73 4.12
C GLY A 172 9.23 -13.13 5.28
N GLY A 173 8.93 -13.57 6.51
CA GLY A 173 9.47 -12.98 7.73
C GLY A 173 8.54 -11.89 8.29
N CYS A 174 9.12 -10.87 8.94
CA CYS A 174 8.37 -9.71 9.42
C CYS A 174 7.52 -9.12 8.27
N PHE A 175 6.21 -9.15 8.44
CA PHE A 175 5.26 -8.78 7.38
C PHE A 175 5.32 -7.31 6.95
N TRP A 176 5.90 -6.41 7.75
CA TRP A 176 5.93 -4.96 7.50
C TRP A 176 6.76 -4.62 6.26
N GLY A 177 7.94 -5.24 6.16
CA GLY A 177 8.85 -5.02 5.04
C GLY A 177 8.40 -5.72 3.76
N LEU A 178 7.62 -6.79 3.87
CA LEU A 178 7.05 -7.50 2.73
C LEU A 178 5.79 -6.79 2.22
N GLU A 179 4.94 -6.30 3.12
CA GLU A 179 3.77 -5.49 2.79
C GLU A 179 4.20 -4.28 1.96
N LEU A 180 5.18 -3.51 2.44
CA LEU A 180 5.66 -2.32 1.72
C LEU A 180 6.22 -2.65 0.34
N ALA A 181 6.82 -3.83 0.15
CA ALA A 181 7.29 -4.26 -1.17
C ALA A 181 6.12 -4.46 -2.12
N PHE A 182 5.05 -5.15 -1.69
CA PHE A 182 3.84 -5.32 -2.50
C PHE A 182 3.07 -4.01 -2.71
N GLN A 183 3.04 -3.10 -1.72
CA GLN A 183 2.43 -1.79 -1.88
C GLN A 183 3.04 -1.00 -3.05
N ARG A 184 4.34 -1.17 -3.31
CA ARG A 184 5.06 -0.49 -4.39
C ARG A 184 4.92 -1.16 -5.76
N GLU A 185 4.35 -2.36 -5.84
CA GLU A 185 4.17 -3.06 -7.11
C GLU A 185 2.99 -2.46 -7.91
N PRO A 186 3.19 -2.03 -9.16
CA PRO A 186 2.10 -1.65 -10.05
C PRO A 186 1.05 -2.76 -10.18
N GLY A 187 -0.22 -2.40 -10.22
CA GLY A 187 -1.32 -3.37 -10.28
C GLY A 187 -1.70 -4.00 -8.94
N VAL A 188 -0.90 -3.89 -7.88
CA VAL A 188 -1.36 -4.20 -6.52
C VAL A 188 -2.31 -3.09 -6.04
N ILE A 189 -3.55 -3.46 -5.71
CA ILE A 189 -4.62 -2.53 -5.36
C ILE A 189 -4.70 -2.28 -3.85
N SER A 190 -4.51 -3.33 -3.05
CA SER A 190 -4.56 -3.24 -1.60
C SER A 190 -3.72 -4.34 -0.99
N THR A 191 -3.15 -4.06 0.19
CA THR A 191 -2.47 -5.05 1.03
C THR A 191 -3.11 -5.10 2.40
N ALA A 192 -2.98 -6.24 3.07
CA ALA A 192 -3.26 -6.37 4.50
C ALA A 192 -2.27 -7.35 5.11
N VAL A 193 -1.78 -7.06 6.31
CA VAL A 193 -0.95 -7.98 7.08
C VAL A 193 -1.79 -8.81 8.04
N GLY A 194 -1.34 -10.02 8.33
CA GLY A 194 -2.10 -10.98 9.11
C GLY A 194 -1.36 -12.28 9.40
N TYR A 195 -2.14 -13.29 9.77
CA TYR A 195 -1.68 -14.58 10.26
C TYR A 195 -2.29 -15.69 9.41
N ALA A 196 -1.44 -16.58 8.87
CA ALA A 196 -1.85 -17.67 7.99
C ALA A 196 -1.20 -19.00 8.40
N GLN A 197 -1.67 -20.12 7.84
CA GLN A 197 -1.08 -21.47 8.02
C GLN A 197 -0.94 -21.97 9.47
N GLY A 198 -1.79 -21.48 10.38
CA GLY A 198 -1.85 -21.94 11.76
C GLY A 198 -3.21 -22.52 12.10
N GLN A 199 -3.30 -23.15 13.27
CA GLN A 199 -4.47 -23.92 13.68
C GLN A 199 -5.42 -23.13 14.59
N LYS A 200 -4.98 -21.96 15.08
CA LYS A 200 -5.76 -21.16 16.01
C LYS A 200 -6.71 -20.23 15.26
N SER A 201 -8.00 -20.29 15.57
CA SER A 201 -8.96 -19.28 15.10
C SER A 201 -8.74 -17.94 15.80
N GLU A 202 -8.89 -16.83 15.07
CA GLU A 202 -8.81 -15.46 15.60
C GLU A 202 -7.58 -15.22 16.51
N PRO A 203 -6.35 -15.53 16.06
CA PRO A 203 -5.16 -15.35 16.88
C PRO A 203 -4.84 -13.86 17.06
N SER A 204 -4.40 -13.47 18.26
CA SER A 204 -3.79 -12.14 18.49
C SER A 204 -2.29 -12.15 18.19
N TYR A 205 -1.71 -10.97 17.99
CA TYR A 205 -0.27 -10.83 17.78
C TYR A 205 0.57 -11.50 18.88
N GLU A 206 0.20 -11.33 20.16
CA GLU A 206 0.93 -11.90 21.30
C GLU A 206 0.89 -13.43 21.27
N GLN A 207 -0.24 -13.99 20.84
CA GLN A 207 -0.38 -15.44 20.73
C GLN A 207 0.49 -15.98 19.59
N VAL A 208 0.53 -15.30 18.45
CA VAL A 208 1.41 -15.68 17.32
C VAL A 208 2.89 -15.56 17.71
N CYS A 209 3.27 -14.48 18.40
CA CYS A 209 4.63 -14.27 18.91
C CYS A 209 5.10 -15.37 19.88
N SER A 210 4.17 -16.01 20.61
CA SER A 210 4.51 -17.14 21.48
C SER A 210 4.92 -18.41 20.72
N GLY A 211 4.67 -18.47 19.40
CA GLY A 211 4.91 -19.65 18.56
C GLY A 211 3.90 -20.78 18.75
N SER A 212 2.97 -20.68 19.70
CA SER A 212 2.04 -21.77 20.06
C SER A 212 0.87 -21.97 19.09
N THR A 213 0.62 -21.03 18.18
CA THR A 213 -0.54 -21.07 17.28
C THR A 213 -0.28 -21.81 15.97
N GLY A 214 0.99 -22.01 15.63
CA GLY A 214 1.43 -22.51 14.33
C GLY A 214 1.33 -21.50 13.19
N HIS A 215 0.78 -20.30 13.41
CA HIS A 215 0.68 -19.28 12.36
C HIS A 215 2.05 -18.76 11.93
N THR A 216 2.10 -18.25 10.71
CA THR A 216 3.13 -17.33 10.24
C THR A 216 2.54 -15.96 10.00
N GLU A 217 3.37 -14.92 10.17
CA GLU A 217 3.09 -13.61 9.61
C GLU A 217 3.03 -13.69 8.08
N ALA A 218 1.98 -13.12 7.51
CA ALA A 218 1.69 -13.16 6.09
C ALA A 218 1.08 -11.83 5.62
N VAL A 219 1.16 -11.61 4.31
CA VAL A 219 0.58 -10.48 3.60
C VAL A 219 -0.46 -11.02 2.62
N LEU A 220 -1.69 -10.54 2.75
CA LEU A 220 -2.72 -10.65 1.74
C LEU A 220 -2.56 -9.52 0.74
N VAL A 221 -2.47 -9.86 -0.54
CA VAL A 221 -2.33 -8.95 -1.67
C VAL A 221 -3.57 -9.08 -2.53
N LEU A 222 -4.23 -7.96 -2.81
CA LEU A 222 -5.30 -7.85 -3.80
C LEU A 222 -4.73 -7.12 -5.02
N PHE A 223 -4.78 -7.72 -6.20
CA PHE A 223 -4.15 -7.18 -7.42
C PHE A 223 -5.07 -7.25 -8.64
N ASP A 224 -4.85 -6.34 -9.59
CA ASP A 224 -5.51 -6.32 -10.89
C ASP A 224 -4.72 -7.20 -11.89
N PRO A 225 -5.28 -8.33 -12.34
CA PRO A 225 -4.63 -9.24 -13.30
C PRO A 225 -4.43 -8.62 -14.70
N GLU A 226 -5.07 -7.48 -15.02
CA GLU A 226 -4.82 -6.74 -16.27
C GLU A 226 -3.55 -5.89 -16.22
N VAL A 227 -3.03 -5.55 -15.02
CA VAL A 227 -1.87 -4.67 -14.83
C VAL A 227 -0.65 -5.45 -14.35
N THR A 228 -0.82 -6.35 -13.39
CA THR A 228 0.22 -7.27 -12.91
C THR A 228 -0.31 -8.69 -12.88
N ASN A 229 0.53 -9.67 -12.58
CA ASN A 229 0.09 -11.06 -12.50
C ASN A 229 0.80 -11.81 -11.38
N TYR A 230 0.28 -12.98 -11.04
CA TYR A 230 0.79 -13.77 -9.93
C TYR A 230 2.28 -14.17 -10.09
N ASN A 231 2.76 -14.42 -11.32
CA ASN A 231 4.18 -14.70 -11.55
C ASN A 231 5.07 -13.53 -11.13
N ARG A 232 4.67 -12.30 -11.47
CA ARG A 232 5.39 -11.09 -11.07
C ARG A 232 5.39 -10.93 -9.54
N LEU A 233 4.29 -11.23 -8.87
CA LEU A 233 4.23 -11.22 -7.40
C LEU A 233 5.16 -12.28 -6.77
N CYS A 234 5.25 -13.47 -7.36
CA CYS A 234 6.23 -14.48 -6.95
C CYS A 234 7.68 -14.01 -7.15
N GLU A 235 7.99 -13.38 -8.29
CA GLU A 235 9.32 -12.80 -8.55
C GLU A 235 9.69 -11.76 -7.48
N LEU A 236 8.81 -10.80 -7.21
CA LEU A 236 9.00 -9.77 -6.19
C LEU A 236 9.22 -10.40 -4.80
N PHE A 237 8.45 -11.44 -4.46
CA PHE A 237 8.63 -12.21 -3.24
C PHE A 237 10.05 -12.81 -3.15
N TRP A 238 10.51 -13.47 -4.22
CA TRP A 238 11.84 -14.09 -4.26
C TRP A 238 12.99 -13.07 -4.24
N GLU A 239 12.80 -11.90 -4.86
CA GLU A 239 13.71 -10.75 -4.80
C GLU A 239 13.81 -10.23 -3.36
N ARG A 240 12.67 -10.00 -2.71
CA ARG A 240 12.60 -9.46 -1.35
C ARG A 240 13.17 -10.41 -0.30
N LEU A 241 12.91 -11.71 -0.44
CA LEU A 241 13.38 -12.75 0.47
C LEU A 241 14.90 -12.97 0.32
N GLY A 242 15.42 -12.92 -0.91
CA GLY A 242 16.85 -13.09 -1.18
C GLY A 242 17.40 -14.39 -0.62
N ASP A 243 18.60 -14.34 -0.02
CA ASP A 243 19.26 -15.51 0.57
C ASP A 243 18.58 -16.07 1.82
N ASN A 244 17.62 -15.34 2.41
CA ASN A 244 16.82 -15.86 3.53
C ASN A 244 15.99 -17.10 3.13
N ARG A 245 15.78 -17.31 1.82
CA ARG A 245 15.11 -18.51 1.28
C ARG A 245 15.78 -19.83 1.69
N TYR A 246 17.04 -19.80 2.14
CA TYR A 246 17.78 -20.97 2.61
C TYR A 246 17.73 -21.19 4.13
N LEU A 247 17.14 -20.25 4.87
CA LEU A 247 17.02 -20.30 6.33
C LEU A 247 15.66 -20.86 6.71
N LEU A 248 15.61 -21.86 7.59
CA LEU A 248 14.35 -22.43 8.06
C LEU A 248 13.81 -21.61 9.23
N ASN A 249 12.53 -21.21 9.20
CA ASN A 249 11.85 -20.48 10.27
C ASN A 249 12.59 -19.19 10.68
N GLN A 250 13.18 -18.49 9.71
CA GLN A 250 13.97 -17.30 9.96
C GLN A 250 14.05 -16.41 8.72
N VAL A 251 13.96 -15.11 8.93
CA VAL A 251 14.32 -14.07 7.94
C VAL A 251 15.09 -12.97 8.64
N GLY A 252 16.30 -12.69 8.16
CA GLY A 252 17.22 -11.77 8.84
C GLY A 252 17.49 -12.22 10.27
N ASN A 253 17.23 -11.34 11.24
CA ASN A 253 17.40 -11.62 12.67
C ASN A 253 16.14 -12.18 13.34
N ASP A 254 14.99 -12.16 12.65
CA ASP A 254 13.72 -12.64 13.19
C ASP A 254 13.66 -14.16 13.07
N GLN A 255 13.66 -14.85 14.22
CA GLN A 255 13.69 -16.31 14.34
C GLN A 255 12.43 -16.82 15.01
N GLY A 256 11.83 -17.86 14.42
CA GLY A 256 10.61 -18.48 14.90
C GLY A 256 9.74 -18.98 13.78
N THR A 257 8.87 -19.95 14.07
CA THR A 257 7.92 -20.50 13.08
C THR A 257 6.98 -19.44 12.54
N GLN A 258 6.74 -18.36 13.30
CA GLN A 258 5.96 -17.21 12.87
C GLN A 258 6.63 -16.34 11.80
N TYR A 259 7.93 -16.53 11.57
CA TYR A 259 8.71 -15.82 10.55
C TYR A 259 9.17 -16.77 9.44
N ARG A 260 8.57 -17.96 9.33
CA ARG A 260 8.82 -18.83 8.18
C ARG A 260 8.35 -18.15 6.90
N HIS A 261 8.87 -18.62 5.78
CA HIS A 261 8.53 -18.09 4.47
C HIS A 261 7.76 -19.12 3.65
N GLY A 262 6.73 -18.65 2.96
CA GLY A 262 5.82 -19.47 2.21
C GLY A 262 5.05 -18.68 1.16
N ILE A 263 4.67 -19.38 0.09
CA ILE A 263 3.76 -18.87 -0.94
C ILE A 263 2.47 -19.65 -0.78
N TYR A 264 1.34 -18.97 -0.62
CA TYR A 264 0.06 -19.62 -0.36
C TYR A 264 -0.99 -19.34 -1.45
N PRO A 265 -0.96 -20.15 -2.53
CA PRO A 265 -1.89 -20.02 -3.66
C PRO A 265 -3.37 -20.06 -3.24
N GLN A 266 -4.19 -19.28 -3.95
CA GLN A 266 -5.64 -19.20 -3.78
C GLN A 266 -6.42 -19.92 -4.91
N SER A 267 -5.71 -20.43 -5.92
CA SER A 267 -6.29 -21.17 -7.05
C SER A 267 -5.28 -22.15 -7.64
N ASP A 268 -5.75 -23.09 -8.47
CA ASP A 268 -4.88 -24.05 -9.16
C ASP A 268 -3.88 -23.35 -10.09
N SER A 269 -4.30 -22.29 -10.79
CA SER A 269 -3.41 -21.49 -11.64
C SER A 269 -2.30 -20.80 -10.84
N GLN A 270 -2.61 -20.32 -9.63
CA GLN A 270 -1.61 -19.77 -8.73
C GLN A 270 -0.68 -20.85 -8.20
N MET A 271 -1.19 -22.05 -7.93
CA MET A 271 -0.36 -23.19 -7.51
C MET A 271 0.66 -23.57 -8.58
N GLU A 272 0.23 -23.69 -9.85
CA GLU A 272 1.12 -23.95 -10.97
C GLU A 272 2.21 -22.87 -11.10
N SER A 273 1.81 -21.60 -11.00
CA SER A 273 2.72 -20.45 -11.07
C SER A 273 3.72 -20.43 -9.90
N ALA A 274 3.26 -20.70 -8.68
CA ALA A 274 4.10 -20.77 -7.49
C ALA A 274 5.16 -21.87 -7.61
N LEU A 275 4.76 -23.07 -8.03
CA LEU A 275 5.66 -24.21 -8.26
C LEU A 275 6.68 -23.90 -9.37
N ALA A 276 6.26 -23.28 -10.47
CA ALA A 276 7.16 -22.84 -11.54
C ALA A 276 8.19 -21.82 -11.02
N SER A 277 7.77 -20.86 -10.18
CA SER A 277 8.66 -19.87 -9.58
C SER A 277 9.69 -20.51 -8.63
N LEU A 278 9.31 -21.55 -7.88
CA LEU A 278 10.22 -22.31 -7.02
C LEU A 278 11.27 -23.05 -7.85
N GLU A 279 10.87 -23.67 -8.97
CA GLU A 279 11.81 -24.31 -9.88
C GLU A 279 12.79 -23.30 -10.50
N ALA A 280 12.33 -22.09 -10.82
CA ALA A 280 13.22 -21.01 -11.26
C ALA A 280 14.23 -20.61 -10.16
N ALA A 281 13.78 -20.45 -8.92
CA ALA A 281 14.64 -20.14 -7.78
C ALA A 281 15.65 -21.27 -7.47
N ARG A 282 15.26 -22.54 -7.65
CA ARG A 282 16.17 -23.70 -7.50
C ARG A 282 17.31 -23.69 -8.50
N LYS A 283 17.07 -23.24 -9.75
CA LYS A 283 18.13 -23.16 -10.77
C LYS A 283 19.25 -22.19 -10.40
N THR A 284 18.94 -21.15 -9.62
CA THR A 284 19.92 -20.14 -9.18
C THR A 284 20.46 -20.39 -7.78
N SER A 285 20.03 -21.48 -7.10
CA SER A 285 20.39 -21.72 -5.69
C SER A 285 21.80 -22.26 -5.45
N ALA A 286 22.54 -22.59 -6.51
CA ALA A 286 23.85 -23.25 -6.44
C ALA A 286 23.85 -24.52 -5.55
N GLY A 287 22.74 -25.26 -5.55
CA GLY A 287 22.58 -26.49 -4.76
C GLY A 287 22.16 -26.28 -3.31
N LYS A 288 22.00 -25.04 -2.83
CA LYS A 288 21.42 -24.76 -1.51
C LYS A 288 19.95 -25.17 -1.51
N LYS A 289 19.52 -25.82 -0.41
CA LYS A 289 18.11 -26.19 -0.19
C LYS A 289 17.28 -24.93 0.07
N ILE A 290 16.24 -24.72 -0.73
CA ILE A 290 15.22 -23.70 -0.48
C ILE A 290 14.25 -24.25 0.57
N CYS A 291 13.98 -23.44 1.61
CA CYS A 291 13.13 -23.78 2.74
C CYS A 291 11.69 -23.26 2.60
N THR A 292 11.39 -22.50 1.55
CA THR A 292 10.07 -21.90 1.32
C THR A 292 9.02 -22.98 1.08
N GLU A 293 7.94 -22.94 1.85
CA GLU A 293 6.78 -23.81 1.67
C GLU A 293 5.85 -23.27 0.58
N ILE A 294 5.22 -24.17 -0.18
CA ILE A 294 4.19 -23.82 -1.16
C ILE A 294 3.00 -24.73 -0.92
N GLU A 295 1.98 -24.18 -0.27
CA GLU A 295 0.79 -24.90 0.17
C GLU A 295 -0.44 -24.00 0.03
N PRO A 296 -1.63 -24.51 -0.32
CA PRO A 296 -2.83 -23.69 -0.34
C PRO A 296 -3.09 -23.03 1.02
N SER A 297 -3.56 -21.78 1.04
CA SER A 297 -4.01 -21.17 2.31
C SER A 297 -5.43 -21.58 2.61
N GLU A 298 -5.67 -22.14 3.79
CA GLU A 298 -7.05 -22.43 4.25
C GLU A 298 -7.75 -21.17 4.77
N THR A 299 -7.05 -20.33 5.55
CA THR A 299 -7.63 -19.14 6.19
C THR A 299 -6.57 -18.07 6.44
N PHE A 300 -6.97 -16.81 6.34
CA PHE A 300 -6.15 -15.63 6.65
C PHE A 300 -6.84 -14.80 7.74
N TRP A 301 -6.15 -14.59 8.87
CA TRP A 301 -6.62 -13.73 9.95
C TRP A 301 -5.93 -12.39 9.87
N MET A 302 -6.67 -11.32 9.60
CA MET A 302 -6.12 -9.98 9.55
C MET A 302 -5.54 -9.59 10.91
N ALA A 303 -4.33 -9.05 10.92
CA ALA A 303 -3.71 -8.51 12.12
C ALA A 303 -4.34 -7.17 12.51
N GLU A 304 -4.05 -6.73 13.72
CA GLU A 304 -4.53 -5.51 14.34
C GLU A 304 -4.17 -4.26 13.52
N ASP A 305 -5.02 -3.22 13.57
CA ASP A 305 -4.89 -2.00 12.74
C ASP A 305 -3.53 -1.28 12.88
N TYR A 306 -2.86 -1.43 14.01
CA TYR A 306 -1.55 -0.83 14.25
C TYR A 306 -0.42 -1.51 13.46
N HIS A 307 -0.61 -2.73 12.98
CA HIS A 307 0.34 -3.41 12.08
C HIS A 307 0.13 -3.06 10.61
N GLN A 308 -1.09 -2.68 10.22
CA GLN A 308 -1.43 -2.40 8.83
C GLN A 308 -0.67 -1.17 8.31
N GLN A 309 0.04 -1.32 7.18
CA GLN A 309 0.82 -0.25 6.54
C GLN A 309 1.79 0.45 7.50
N TYR A 310 2.37 -0.31 8.45
CA TYR A 310 3.18 0.24 9.53
C TYR A 310 4.36 1.08 9.04
N LEU A 311 5.11 0.61 8.02
CA LEU A 311 6.27 1.35 7.50
C LEU A 311 5.87 2.61 6.73
N MET A 312 4.75 2.55 5.99
CA MET A 312 4.17 3.72 5.32
C MET A 312 3.80 4.79 6.35
N LYS A 313 3.04 4.41 7.39
CA LYS A 313 2.70 5.27 8.54
C LYS A 313 3.94 5.77 9.28
N GLY A 314 5.02 4.98 9.25
CA GLY A 314 6.31 5.28 9.87
C GLY A 314 7.23 6.21 9.08
N GLY A 315 6.87 6.56 7.84
CA GLY A 315 7.57 7.51 6.98
C GLY A 315 8.38 6.89 5.83
N GLN A 316 8.16 5.63 5.48
CA GLN A 316 8.74 5.03 4.27
C GLN A 316 7.77 5.15 3.10
N ASP A 317 8.28 5.55 1.94
CA ASP A 317 7.48 5.79 0.75
C ASP A 317 6.85 4.49 0.24
N ALA A 318 5.55 4.50 -0.02
CA ALA A 318 4.79 3.36 -0.54
C ALA A 318 4.34 3.56 -2.00
N ARG A 319 4.76 4.66 -2.64
CA ARG A 319 4.42 4.95 -4.04
C ARG A 319 4.77 3.79 -4.97
N LYS A 320 3.95 3.61 -6.00
CA LYS A 320 4.27 2.64 -7.06
C LYS A 320 5.66 2.90 -7.63
N GLU A 321 6.39 1.81 -7.83
CA GLU A 321 7.75 1.80 -8.36
C GLU A 321 8.82 2.51 -7.50
N ALA A 322 8.51 2.89 -6.25
CA ALA A 322 9.48 3.47 -5.34
C ALA A 322 10.69 2.54 -5.10
N GLN A 323 11.90 3.04 -5.39
CA GLN A 323 13.14 2.24 -5.43
C GLN A 323 13.99 2.36 -4.16
N GLU A 324 13.59 3.19 -3.19
CA GLU A 324 14.36 3.36 -1.95
C GLU A 324 14.44 2.04 -1.18
N THR A 325 15.58 1.75 -0.58
CA THR A 325 15.72 0.53 0.21
C THR A 325 14.73 0.50 1.38
N ILE A 326 13.92 -0.55 1.44
CA ILE A 326 12.99 -0.80 2.54
C ILE A 326 13.79 -1.16 3.80
N ARG A 327 13.65 -0.36 4.85
CA ARG A 327 14.19 -0.61 6.18
C ARG A 327 13.17 -1.40 7.00
N CYS A 328 13.59 -2.49 7.64
CA CYS A 328 12.67 -3.46 8.23
C CYS A 328 11.72 -2.88 9.29
N TYR A 329 12.16 -1.90 10.08
CA TYR A 329 11.39 -1.41 11.25
C TYR A 329 11.22 0.13 11.30
N GLY A 330 11.55 0.83 10.21
CA GLY A 330 11.46 2.31 10.12
C GLY A 330 12.72 3.01 9.65
#